data_AF-A0A960T1P2-F1
#
_entry.id   AF-A0A960T1P2-F1
#
_cell.length_a   1.000
_cell.length_b   1.000
_cell.length_c   1.000
_cell.angle_alpha   90.00
_cell.angle_beta   90.00
_cell.angle_gamma   90.00
#
_symmetry.space_group_name_H-M   'P 1'
#
loop_
_entity.id
_entity.type
_entity.pdbx_description
1 polymer ?
#
loop_
_entity_poly.entity_id
_entity_poly.type
_entity_poly.pdbx_seq_one_letter_code
_entity_poly.pdbx_strand_id
1 'polypeptide(L)'
;NSAGIALGDAYHGDLTRPGLSLYGGVPRPELQGEIAQVAGIEAMLIQRRRIEPGDSVGYNATFTAERPMEVGVASLGYADGFLRCWGSKGMLRSGDALLPLLGRVSMDMVVVDLAAAPDLREGDWLDVPYALHEAAKATGLSQYELLTILGHRFQRI
;
A
#
# COMPACT_ATOMS: atom_id res chain seq x y z
N ASN A 1 13.63 -1.52 23.49
CA ASN A 1 12.64 -1.36 22.39
C ASN A 1 13.10 -2.24 21.23
N SER A 2 12.33 -2.36 20.13
CA SER A 2 12.68 -3.26 19.02
C SER A 2 14.10 -3.09 18.50
N ALA A 3 14.54 -1.84 18.27
CA ALA A 3 15.89 -1.55 17.77
C ALA A 3 16.99 -1.93 18.78
N GLY A 4 16.76 -1.73 20.08
CA GLY A 4 17.74 -2.09 21.12
C GLY A 4 17.93 -3.60 21.28
N ILE A 5 16.89 -4.39 21.03
CA ILE A 5 17.00 -5.87 21.07
C ILE A 5 18.01 -6.37 20.03
N ALA A 6 18.00 -5.75 18.84
CA ALA A 6 18.89 -6.09 17.73
C ALA A 6 20.37 -5.76 17.97
N LEU A 7 20.69 -4.99 19.03
CA LEU A 7 22.08 -4.69 19.42
C LEU A 7 22.74 -5.84 20.21
N GLY A 8 21.98 -6.88 20.56
CA GLY A 8 22.46 -8.06 21.29
C GLY A 8 22.28 -7.97 22.81
N ASP A 9 22.62 -9.07 23.48
CA ASP A 9 22.27 -9.36 24.88
C ASP A 9 22.72 -8.29 25.87
N ALA A 10 23.84 -7.61 25.59
CA ALA A 10 24.34 -6.49 26.40
C ALA A 10 23.34 -5.32 26.53
N TYR A 11 22.38 -5.21 25.62
CA TYR A 11 21.38 -4.15 25.56
C TYR A 11 19.98 -4.60 26.00
N HIS A 12 19.80 -5.85 26.41
CA HIS A 12 18.48 -6.39 26.77
C HIS A 12 18.03 -5.96 28.18
N GLY A 13 18.98 -5.86 29.11
CA GLY A 13 18.67 -5.69 30.53
C GLY A 13 17.82 -6.84 31.07
N ASP A 14 16.98 -6.58 32.06
CA ASP A 14 16.11 -7.62 32.64
C ASP A 14 14.82 -7.86 31.83
N LEU A 15 14.38 -6.86 31.05
CA LEU A 15 13.13 -6.91 30.29
C LEU A 15 13.21 -6.10 29.00
N THR A 16 13.01 -6.77 27.88
CA THR A 16 12.87 -6.13 26.57
C THR A 16 11.43 -5.69 26.32
N ARG A 17 11.27 -4.66 25.47
CA ARG A 17 9.97 -4.05 25.13
C ARG A 17 9.83 -3.92 23.61
N PRO A 18 9.74 -5.02 22.85
CA PRO A 18 9.54 -4.95 21.42
C PRO A 18 8.17 -4.33 21.12
N GLY A 19 8.14 -3.40 20.16
CA GLY A 19 6.93 -2.73 19.67
C GLY A 19 6.79 -3.01 18.18
N LEU A 20 7.42 -2.18 17.35
CA LEU A 20 7.36 -2.28 15.88
C LEU A 20 7.57 -3.70 15.34
N SER A 21 8.56 -4.43 15.85
CA SER A 21 8.91 -5.76 15.34
C SER A 21 7.91 -6.84 15.72
N LEU A 22 7.06 -6.62 16.74
CA LEU A 22 5.93 -7.51 17.00
C LEU A 22 4.85 -7.40 15.89
N TYR A 23 4.81 -6.27 15.18
CA TYR A 23 3.83 -5.98 14.14
C TYR A 23 4.47 -6.01 12.74
N GLY A 24 5.59 -6.73 12.59
CA GLY A 24 6.22 -6.98 11.31
C GLY A 24 7.15 -5.87 10.79
N GLY A 25 7.44 -4.85 11.59
CA GLY A 25 8.35 -3.79 11.17
C GLY A 25 9.82 -4.07 11.55
N VAL A 26 10.72 -3.64 10.67
CA VAL A 26 12.16 -3.90 10.74
C VAL A 26 12.87 -2.58 11.06
N PRO A 27 13.16 -2.28 12.34
CA PRO A 27 13.82 -1.03 12.74
C PRO A 27 15.32 -1.01 12.42
N ARG A 28 15.90 -2.19 12.11
CA ARG A 28 17.34 -2.39 11.96
C ARG A 28 17.66 -3.53 10.97
N PRO A 29 18.74 -3.44 10.18
CA PRO A 29 19.12 -4.48 9.22
C PRO A 29 19.37 -5.86 9.85
N GLU A 30 19.83 -5.92 11.11
CA GLU A 30 20.08 -7.18 11.82
C GLU A 30 18.81 -8.00 12.05
N LEU A 31 17.63 -7.38 11.94
CA LEU A 31 16.33 -8.06 12.04
C LEU A 31 15.72 -8.38 10.68
N GLN A 32 16.40 -8.05 9.58
CA GLN A 32 15.92 -8.33 8.23
C GLN A 32 15.90 -9.85 7.98
N GLY A 33 14.77 -10.37 7.51
CA GLY A 33 14.58 -11.81 7.32
C GLY A 33 14.10 -12.57 8.56
N GLU A 34 14.29 -12.01 9.75
CA GLU A 34 13.82 -12.60 11.02
C GLU A 34 12.39 -12.17 11.38
N ILE A 35 11.96 -11.00 10.88
CA ILE A 35 10.65 -10.43 11.17
C ILE A 35 9.70 -10.68 10.00
N ALA A 36 8.65 -11.46 10.26
CA ALA A 36 7.57 -11.70 9.31
C ALA A 36 6.61 -10.50 9.24
N GLN A 37 6.06 -10.22 8.06
CA GLN A 37 4.97 -9.27 7.90
C GLN A 37 3.71 -9.79 8.63
N VAL A 38 3.04 -8.91 9.38
CA VAL A 38 1.86 -9.27 10.20
C VAL A 38 0.58 -8.63 9.67
N ALA A 39 0.67 -7.49 8.98
CA ALA A 39 -0.48 -6.78 8.44
C ALA A 39 -0.40 -6.70 6.92
N GLY A 40 -1.52 -6.99 6.24
CA GLY A 40 -1.74 -6.73 4.83
C GLY A 40 -2.94 -5.82 4.65
N ILE A 41 -3.07 -5.22 3.47
CA ILE A 41 -4.25 -4.45 3.08
C ILE A 41 -4.70 -4.98 1.74
N GLU A 42 -5.99 -5.27 1.66
CA GLU A 42 -6.67 -5.59 0.41
C GLU A 42 -7.75 -4.54 0.15
N ALA A 43 -8.00 -4.26 -1.13
CA ALA A 43 -9.03 -3.34 -1.57
C ALA A 43 -9.81 -3.97 -2.73
N MET A 44 -11.13 -3.80 -2.73
CA MET A 44 -11.99 -4.37 -3.76
C MET A 44 -12.00 -3.46 -5.00
N LEU A 45 -11.93 -4.08 -6.18
CA LEU A 45 -12.22 -3.42 -7.44
C LEU A 45 -13.74 -3.17 -7.52
N ILE A 46 -14.16 -1.92 -7.43
CA ILE A 46 -15.60 -1.56 -7.39
C ILE A 46 -16.12 -1.11 -8.76
N GLN A 47 -15.23 -0.80 -9.68
CA GLN A 47 -15.62 -0.42 -11.04
C GLN A 47 -14.53 -0.74 -12.05
N ARG A 48 -14.93 -1.20 -13.24
CA ARG A 48 -14.05 -1.30 -14.41
C ARG A 48 -14.52 -0.38 -15.52
N ARG A 49 -13.60 0.34 -16.17
CA ARG A 49 -13.91 1.29 -17.23
C ARG A 49 -12.88 1.26 -18.34
N ARG A 50 -13.35 1.59 -19.54
CA ARG A 50 -12.48 1.96 -20.66
C ARG A 50 -12.37 3.48 -20.74
N ILE A 51 -11.15 3.97 -20.95
CA ILE A 51 -10.85 5.39 -21.23
C ILE A 51 -10.13 5.51 -22.57
N GLU A 52 -10.35 6.63 -23.25
CA GLU A 52 -9.81 6.91 -24.58
C GLU A 52 -8.68 7.95 -24.51
N PRO A 53 -7.85 8.08 -25.56
CA PRO A 53 -6.79 9.08 -25.59
C PRO A 53 -7.32 10.50 -25.32
N GLY A 54 -6.67 11.23 -24.42
CA GLY A 54 -7.09 12.57 -23.99
C GLY A 54 -7.97 12.58 -22.73
N ASP A 55 -8.56 11.46 -22.33
CA ASP A 55 -9.27 11.36 -21.05
C ASP A 55 -8.31 11.53 -19.87
N SER A 56 -8.74 12.26 -18.85
CA SER A 56 -7.95 12.52 -17.64
C SER A 56 -8.48 11.76 -16.43
N VAL A 57 -7.60 11.35 -15.53
CA VAL A 57 -7.96 10.58 -14.33
C VAL A 57 -7.70 11.37 -13.05
N GLY A 58 -8.72 11.42 -12.19
CA GLY A 58 -8.64 11.94 -10.84
C GLY A 58 -8.49 13.47 -10.73
N TYR A 59 -8.15 13.93 -9.53
CA TYR A 59 -8.03 15.37 -9.24
C TYR A 59 -6.86 16.02 -9.96
N ASN A 60 -7.08 17.25 -10.43
CA ASN A 60 -6.11 18.10 -11.12
C ASN A 60 -5.54 17.50 -12.42
N ALA A 61 -6.18 16.47 -12.99
CA ALA A 61 -5.79 15.86 -14.25
C ALA A 61 -4.28 15.54 -14.34
N THR A 62 -3.71 14.99 -13.26
CA THR A 62 -2.26 14.66 -13.23
C THR A 62 -1.90 13.46 -14.10
N PHE A 63 -2.90 12.75 -14.61
CA PHE A 63 -2.75 11.68 -15.57
C PHE A 63 -3.75 11.90 -16.71
N THR A 64 -3.25 11.75 -17.94
CA THR A 64 -4.03 11.79 -19.18
C THR A 64 -3.68 10.56 -20.00
N ALA A 65 -4.68 9.84 -20.48
CA ALA A 65 -4.47 8.65 -21.29
C ALA A 65 -3.88 9.01 -22.66
N GLU A 66 -2.81 8.32 -23.05
CA GLU A 66 -2.16 8.48 -24.36
C GLU A 66 -2.67 7.47 -25.40
N ARG A 67 -3.37 6.43 -24.94
CA ARG A 67 -3.90 5.32 -25.72
C ARG A 67 -5.22 4.85 -25.10
N PRO A 68 -6.04 4.05 -25.80
CA PRO A 68 -7.14 3.34 -25.16
C PRO A 68 -6.63 2.47 -24.00
N MET A 69 -7.26 2.57 -22.84
CA MET A 69 -6.84 1.86 -21.62
C MET A 69 -8.05 1.28 -20.88
N GLU A 70 -7.87 0.09 -20.33
CA GLU A 70 -8.78 -0.49 -19.34
C GLU A 70 -8.27 -0.11 -17.95
N VAL A 71 -9.13 0.50 -17.15
CA VAL A 71 -8.78 1.00 -15.81
C VAL A 71 -9.76 0.48 -14.77
N GLY A 72 -9.27 0.33 -13.55
CA GLY A 72 -10.03 -0.12 -12.41
C GLY A 72 -10.13 0.97 -11.34
N VAL A 73 -11.29 1.10 -10.71
CA VAL A 73 -11.47 1.90 -9.50
C VAL A 73 -11.51 0.96 -8.30
N ALA A 74 -10.60 1.16 -7.34
CA ALA A 74 -10.56 0.37 -6.11
C ALA A 74 -11.07 1.18 -4.91
N SER A 75 -11.79 0.52 -3.99
CA SER A 75 -12.35 1.12 -2.77
C SER A 75 -11.27 1.30 -1.69
N LEU A 76 -10.36 2.22 -1.93
CA LEU A 76 -9.25 2.56 -1.04
C LEU A 76 -8.88 4.02 -1.23
N GLY A 77 -8.75 4.77 -0.15
CA GLY A 77 -8.31 6.16 -0.23
C GLY A 77 -7.63 6.67 1.03
N TYR A 78 -7.36 7.98 1.05
CA TYR A 78 -6.63 8.57 2.18
C TYR A 78 -7.45 8.60 3.48
N ALA A 79 -8.77 8.48 3.43
CA ALA A 79 -9.59 8.35 4.63
C ALA A 79 -9.47 6.97 5.30
N ASP A 80 -8.96 5.97 4.58
CA ASP A 80 -8.65 4.65 5.11
C ASP A 80 -7.22 4.60 5.67
N GLY A 81 -6.37 5.56 5.31
CA GLY A 81 -4.94 5.59 5.66
C GLY A 81 -4.02 5.31 4.47
N PHE A 82 -4.56 5.06 3.27
CA PHE A 82 -3.76 5.01 2.05
C PHE A 82 -3.49 6.44 1.55
N LEU A 83 -2.42 7.07 2.06
CA LEU A 83 -2.23 8.52 1.91
C LEU A 83 -1.82 8.96 0.49
N ARG A 84 -1.91 10.26 0.24
CA ARG A 84 -1.54 10.87 -1.04
C ARG A 84 -0.06 10.72 -1.41
N CYS A 85 0.82 10.42 -0.45
CA CYS A 85 2.25 10.22 -0.68
C CYS A 85 2.57 8.95 -1.47
N TRP A 86 1.64 7.99 -1.55
CA TRP A 86 1.75 6.88 -2.50
C TRP A 86 1.82 7.40 -3.95
N GLY A 87 1.14 8.51 -4.24
CA GLY A 87 1.29 9.28 -5.48
C GLY A 87 1.06 8.46 -6.76
N SER A 88 1.64 8.92 -7.86
CA SER A 88 1.61 8.22 -9.16
C SER A 88 2.58 7.05 -9.26
N LYS A 89 3.40 6.82 -8.22
CA LYS A 89 4.32 5.66 -8.13
C LYS A 89 3.71 4.50 -7.35
N GLY A 90 2.58 4.73 -6.69
CA GLY A 90 1.85 3.69 -5.99
C GLY A 90 1.37 2.63 -6.97
N MET A 91 1.20 1.41 -6.47
CA MET A 91 0.63 0.31 -7.24
C MET A 91 -0.22 -0.56 -6.31
N LEU A 92 -1.24 -1.20 -6.89
CA LEU A 92 -1.90 -2.36 -6.32
C LEU A 92 -1.40 -3.62 -7.01
N ARG A 93 -1.83 -4.79 -6.55
CA ARG A 93 -1.39 -6.07 -7.11
C ARG A 93 -2.54 -7.07 -7.17
N SER A 94 -2.53 -7.91 -8.20
CA SER A 94 -3.36 -9.12 -8.28
C SER A 94 -2.46 -10.29 -8.65
N GLY A 95 -2.25 -11.23 -7.73
CA GLY A 95 -1.24 -12.28 -7.88
C GLY A 95 0.16 -11.67 -8.09
N ASP A 96 0.78 -11.96 -9.23
CA ASP A 96 2.08 -11.39 -9.62
C ASP A 96 1.96 -10.09 -10.46
N ALA A 97 0.74 -9.72 -10.89
CA ALA A 97 0.53 -8.55 -11.72
C ALA A 97 0.51 -7.26 -10.89
N LEU A 98 1.43 -6.34 -11.17
CA LEU A 98 1.44 -5.00 -10.61
C LEU A 98 0.54 -4.06 -11.41
N LEU A 99 -0.29 -3.30 -10.71
CA LEU A 99 -1.32 -2.41 -11.27
C LEU A 99 -1.00 -0.97 -10.82
N PRO A 100 -0.26 -0.20 -11.63
CA PRO A 100 0.13 1.17 -11.29
C PRO A 100 -1.07 2.08 -11.05
N LEU A 101 -0.95 2.99 -10.09
CA LEU A 101 -1.96 4.02 -9.86
C LEU A 101 -1.95 5.06 -10.98
N LEU A 102 -3.15 5.44 -11.41
CA LEU A 102 -3.40 6.48 -12.39
C LEU A 102 -3.96 7.72 -11.69
N GLY A 103 -3.22 8.82 -11.74
CA GLY A 103 -3.61 10.07 -11.09
C GLY A 103 -3.36 10.08 -9.59
N ARG A 104 -4.19 10.83 -8.85
CA ARG A 104 -4.03 11.04 -7.40
C ARG A 104 -4.96 10.14 -6.59
N VAL A 105 -4.49 9.77 -5.39
CA VAL A 105 -5.32 9.16 -4.36
C VAL A 105 -6.44 10.11 -3.92
N SER A 106 -7.68 9.65 -3.98
CA SER A 106 -8.88 10.37 -3.54
C SER A 106 -9.26 10.00 -2.10
N MET A 107 -10.36 10.56 -1.57
CA MET A 107 -10.78 10.29 -0.19
C MET A 107 -11.06 8.81 0.04
N ASP A 108 -11.75 8.19 -0.91
CA ASP A 108 -12.30 6.83 -0.78
C ASP A 108 -11.89 5.89 -1.92
N MET A 109 -11.15 6.40 -2.93
CA MET A 109 -10.87 5.64 -4.15
C MET A 109 -9.48 5.94 -4.74
N VAL A 110 -8.94 4.94 -5.40
CA VAL A 110 -7.79 5.01 -6.31
C VAL A 110 -8.16 4.41 -7.66
N VAL A 111 -7.48 4.85 -8.72
CA VAL A 111 -7.63 4.30 -10.08
C VAL A 111 -6.34 3.59 -10.45
N VAL A 112 -6.42 2.41 -11.07
CA VAL A 112 -5.27 1.61 -11.47
C VAL A 112 -5.36 1.16 -12.93
N ASP A 113 -4.22 0.99 -13.59
CA ASP A 113 -4.14 0.39 -14.93
C ASP A 113 -4.33 -1.13 -14.84
N LEU A 114 -5.25 -1.68 -15.63
CA LEU A 114 -5.57 -3.11 -15.65
C LEU A 114 -4.87 -3.88 -16.78
N ALA A 115 -3.98 -3.25 -17.55
CA ALA A 115 -3.31 -3.88 -18.69
C ALA A 115 -2.58 -5.19 -18.34
N ALA A 116 -1.99 -5.28 -17.14
CA ALA A 116 -1.28 -6.47 -16.67
C ALA A 116 -2.20 -7.58 -16.12
N ALA A 117 -3.49 -7.30 -15.92
CA ALA A 117 -4.47 -8.23 -15.38
C ALA A 117 -5.83 -8.04 -16.08
N PRO A 118 -5.95 -8.38 -17.37
CA PRO A 118 -7.12 -8.08 -18.19
C PRO A 118 -8.38 -8.83 -17.77
N ASP A 119 -8.25 -9.92 -17.01
CA ASP A 119 -9.36 -10.75 -16.56
C ASP A 119 -10.01 -10.27 -15.25
N LEU A 120 -9.45 -9.26 -14.58
CA LEU A 120 -10.01 -8.68 -13.34
C LEU A 120 -11.41 -8.11 -13.55
N ARG A 121 -12.29 -8.38 -12.59
CA ARG A 121 -13.70 -7.97 -12.59
C ARG A 121 -14.05 -7.18 -11.34
N GLU A 122 -15.14 -6.43 -11.44
CA GLU A 122 -15.76 -5.80 -10.27
C GLU A 122 -16.08 -6.87 -9.22
N GLY A 123 -15.71 -6.60 -7.97
CA GLY A 123 -15.79 -7.55 -6.86
C GLY A 123 -14.49 -8.29 -6.54
N ASP A 124 -13.51 -8.30 -7.45
CA ASP A 124 -12.21 -8.92 -7.19
C ASP A 124 -11.39 -8.09 -6.19
N TRP A 125 -10.59 -8.77 -5.38
CA TRP A 125 -9.72 -8.14 -4.38
C TRP A 125 -8.31 -7.92 -4.93
N LEU A 126 -7.75 -6.76 -4.58
CA LEU A 126 -6.40 -6.33 -4.94
C LEU A 126 -5.58 -6.14 -3.68
N ASP A 127 -4.37 -6.69 -3.67
CA ASP A 127 -3.40 -6.46 -2.62
C ASP A 127 -2.80 -5.05 -2.73
N VAL A 128 -2.53 -4.43 -1.59
CA VAL A 128 -1.57 -3.34 -1.49
C VAL A 128 -0.20 -3.93 -1.15
N PRO A 129 0.89 -3.61 -1.88
CA PRO A 129 2.25 -3.97 -1.50
C PRO A 129 2.69 -3.30 -0.19
N TYR A 130 2.26 -3.86 0.94
CA TYR A 130 2.30 -3.22 2.26
C TYR A 130 3.41 -3.76 3.18
N ALA A 131 4.43 -4.42 2.62
CA ALA A 131 5.62 -4.80 3.36
C ALA A 131 6.26 -3.53 3.94
N LEU A 132 6.20 -3.35 5.27
CA LEU A 132 6.41 -2.06 5.93
C LEU A 132 7.75 -1.40 5.54
N HIS A 133 8.82 -2.18 5.47
CA HIS A 133 10.14 -1.65 5.12
C HIS A 133 10.19 -1.07 3.70
N GLU A 134 9.58 -1.75 2.72
CA GLU A 134 9.54 -1.29 1.33
C GLU A 134 8.49 -0.19 1.12
N ALA A 135 7.32 -0.31 1.74
CA ALA A 135 6.29 0.72 1.73
C ALA A 135 6.81 2.04 2.35
N ALA A 136 7.61 1.97 3.41
CA ALA A 136 8.24 3.14 4.02
C ALA A 136 9.20 3.85 3.04
N LYS A 137 10.01 3.08 2.29
CA LYS A 137 10.89 3.65 1.24
C LYS A 137 10.09 4.27 0.10
N ALA A 138 9.00 3.63 -0.32
CA ALA A 138 8.17 4.09 -1.43
C ALA A 138 7.40 5.37 -1.09
N THR A 139 6.93 5.50 0.15
CA THR A 139 6.04 6.60 0.58
C THR A 139 6.75 7.72 1.33
N GLY A 140 7.95 7.46 1.86
CA GLY A 140 8.65 8.35 2.79
C GLY A 140 8.07 8.38 4.20
N LEU A 141 7.01 7.59 4.48
CA LEU A 141 6.47 7.42 5.82
C LEU A 141 7.35 6.49 6.65
N SER A 142 7.33 6.65 7.97
CA SER A 142 7.89 5.65 8.85
C SER A 142 7.04 4.38 8.87
N GLN A 143 7.66 3.25 9.21
CA GLN A 143 6.95 1.98 9.39
C GLN A 143 5.91 2.05 10.53
N TYR A 144 6.14 2.92 11.53
CA TYR A 144 5.16 3.18 12.58
C TYR A 144 3.93 3.88 12.01
N GLU A 145 4.14 4.96 11.23
CA GLU A 145 3.03 5.68 10.61
C GLU A 145 2.18 4.76 9.74
N LEU A 146 2.79 3.94 8.88
CA LEU A 146 2.08 2.99 8.03
C LEU A 146 1.14 2.06 8.83
N LEU A 147 1.51 1.66 10.04
CA LEU A 147 0.64 0.85 10.90
C LEU A 147 -0.43 1.69 11.61
N THR A 148 -0.07 2.87 12.11
CA THR A 148 -0.93 3.62 13.03
C THR A 148 -1.90 4.58 12.35
N ILE A 149 -1.69 4.92 11.08
CA ILE A 149 -2.61 5.78 10.33
C ILE A 149 -3.83 5.04 9.78
N LEU A 150 -3.81 3.70 9.79
CA LEU A 150 -4.89 2.89 9.25
C LEU A 150 -6.18 3.16 10.02
N GLY A 151 -7.18 3.66 9.31
CA GLY A 151 -8.42 4.15 9.88
C GLY A 151 -9.34 3.06 10.40
N HIS A 152 -10.49 3.47 10.93
CA HIS A 152 -11.52 2.56 11.43
C HIS A 152 -12.38 1.93 10.32
N ARG A 153 -12.24 2.39 9.07
CA ARG A 153 -13.03 1.91 7.93
C ARG A 153 -12.66 0.52 7.45
N PHE A 154 -11.45 0.05 7.76
CA PHE A 154 -11.05 -1.33 7.49
C PHE A 154 -11.81 -2.31 8.38
N GLN A 155 -12.37 -3.34 7.75
CA GLN A 155 -12.66 -4.59 8.43
C GLN A 155 -11.34 -5.28 8.79
N ARG A 156 -11.19 -5.69 10.05
CA ARG A 156 -10.01 -6.42 10.54
C ARG A 156 -10.38 -7.89 10.68
N ILE A 157 -9.60 -8.77 10.07
CA ILE A 157 -9.82 -10.23 9.99
C ILE A 157 -8.68 -10.93 10.72
#